data_AF-A0A928JBE0-F1
#
_entry.id   AF-A0A928JBE0-F1
#
_cell.length_a   1.000
_cell.length_b   1.000
_cell.length_c   1.000
_cell.angle_alpha   90.00
_cell.angle_beta   90.00
_cell.angle_gamma   90.00
#
_symmetry.space_group_name_H-M   'P 1'
#
loop_
_entity.id
_entity.type
_entity.pdbx_description
1 polymer ?
#
loop_
_entity_poly.entity_id
_entity_poly.type
_entity_poly.pdbx_seq_one_letter_code
_entity_poly.pdbx_strand_id
1 'polypeptide(L)'
;MIIKRPPMGWNSWNTFGTNINEDLIKETADAIVATGLKDAGYEYVVIDDCWSVRDERDEKGNLIKSGRDADGRLVADPEKFPSGMKALADYIHSKGLKFGMYSCDGPLTCAGYPASYQYEFIDAKTFAEWGVDYLKYDNCYKPNVPGRNLYNRMSMALKASGRDIVFSACNWGAEAVETWIRSTGAHLYRSTGDINDSFGSFRDLTNSQLAKWPYSATGCYNDIDMLICGMYGKGNVAVSGCTDLEYRTHFAIWSVLGTAL
;
A
#
# COMPACT_ATOMS: atom_id res chain seq x y z
N MET A 1 12.94 4.27 11.83
CA MET A 1 13.82 4.88 10.79
C MET A 1 13.37 6.29 10.37
N ILE A 2 14.17 6.98 9.55
CA ILE A 2 13.75 8.13 8.72
C ILE A 2 14.05 7.76 7.26
N ILE A 3 13.09 7.93 6.34
CA ILE A 3 13.33 7.73 4.90
C ILE A 3 13.82 9.03 4.25
N LYS A 4 14.86 8.93 3.42
CA LYS A 4 15.56 10.10 2.82
C LYS A 4 15.04 10.50 1.44
N ARG A 5 14.34 9.58 0.78
CA ARG A 5 13.75 9.76 -0.55
C ARG A 5 12.37 9.09 -0.57
N PRO A 6 11.46 9.53 -1.45
CA PRO A 6 10.22 8.81 -1.69
C PRO A 6 10.51 7.33 -2.03
N PRO A 7 9.72 6.38 -1.52
CA PRO A 7 9.84 4.98 -1.91
C PRO A 7 9.63 4.81 -3.42
N MET A 8 10.41 3.92 -4.03
CA MET A 8 10.24 3.53 -5.44
C MET A 8 10.03 2.02 -5.53
N GLY A 9 9.04 1.57 -6.27
CA GLY A 9 8.70 0.15 -6.35
C GLY A 9 7.52 -0.16 -7.27
N TRP A 10 6.81 -1.22 -6.92
CA TRP A 10 5.65 -1.69 -7.64
C TRP A 10 4.56 -2.10 -6.65
N ASN A 11 3.30 -1.89 -7.02
CA ASN A 11 2.14 -2.31 -6.26
C ASN A 11 1.17 -3.11 -7.15
N SER A 12 0.57 -4.16 -6.59
CA SER A 12 -0.29 -5.09 -7.34
C SER A 12 -1.65 -4.53 -7.79
N TRP A 13 -2.16 -3.47 -7.17
CA TRP A 13 -3.55 -3.04 -7.30
C TRP A 13 -3.94 -2.60 -8.69
N ASN A 14 -3.20 -1.66 -9.30
CA ASN A 14 -3.60 -1.02 -10.55
C ASN A 14 -3.78 -2.01 -11.70
N THR A 15 -2.92 -3.02 -11.78
CA THR A 15 -2.96 -4.02 -12.85
C THR A 15 -3.83 -5.22 -12.47
N PHE A 16 -3.65 -5.78 -11.27
CA PHE A 16 -4.16 -7.11 -10.94
C PHE A 16 -5.38 -7.10 -10.01
N GLY A 17 -5.61 -6.01 -9.26
CA GLY A 17 -6.71 -5.94 -8.29
C GLY A 17 -6.71 -7.15 -7.37
N THR A 18 -7.80 -7.91 -7.38
CA THR A 18 -7.99 -9.12 -6.56
C THR A 18 -7.19 -10.35 -7.05
N ASN A 19 -6.73 -10.33 -8.30
CA ASN A 19 -6.19 -11.49 -9.02
C ASN A 19 -4.68 -11.60 -8.81
N ILE A 20 -4.30 -11.81 -7.56
CA ILE A 20 -2.91 -11.94 -7.10
C ILE A 20 -2.65 -13.33 -6.50
N ASN A 21 -1.43 -13.84 -6.68
CA ASN A 21 -0.95 -15.07 -6.07
C ASN A 21 0.59 -15.05 -5.94
N GLU A 22 1.15 -16.04 -5.25
CA GLU A 22 2.58 -16.14 -4.97
C GLU A 22 3.45 -16.13 -6.24
N ASP A 23 3.06 -16.88 -7.27
CA ASP A 23 3.83 -16.99 -8.51
C ASP A 23 3.89 -15.65 -9.23
N LEU A 24 2.76 -14.94 -9.35
CA LEU A 24 2.70 -13.61 -9.95
C LEU A 24 3.65 -12.63 -9.24
N ILE A 25 3.68 -12.64 -7.91
CA ILE A 25 4.53 -11.73 -7.14
C ILE A 25 6.01 -12.09 -7.32
N LYS A 26 6.35 -13.38 -7.37
CA LYS A 26 7.72 -13.84 -7.64
C LYS A 26 8.16 -13.46 -9.05
N GLU A 27 7.32 -13.67 -10.07
CA GLU A 27 7.57 -13.27 -11.45
C GLU A 27 7.76 -11.75 -11.57
N THR A 28 6.96 -10.97 -10.84
CA THR A 28 7.10 -9.51 -10.79
C THR A 28 8.43 -9.09 -10.16
N ALA A 29 8.82 -9.71 -9.05
CA ALA A 29 10.12 -9.46 -8.42
C ALA A 29 11.29 -9.79 -9.37
N ASP A 30 11.20 -10.90 -10.10
CA ASP A 30 12.18 -11.27 -11.13
C ASP A 30 12.22 -10.27 -12.28
N ALA A 31 11.06 -9.80 -12.74
CA ALA A 31 10.98 -8.80 -13.80
C ALA A 31 11.60 -7.45 -13.39
N ILE A 32 11.39 -7.00 -12.16
CA ILE A 32 12.01 -5.76 -11.64
C ILE A 32 13.55 -5.84 -11.69
N VAL A 33 14.12 -7.01 -11.39
CA VAL A 33 15.57 -7.23 -11.51
C VAL A 33 16.00 -7.34 -12.97
N ALA A 34 15.34 -8.20 -13.75
CA ALA A 34 15.75 -8.52 -15.13
C ALA A 34 15.64 -7.34 -16.09
N THR A 35 14.70 -6.42 -15.84
CA THR A 35 14.51 -5.21 -16.66
C THR A 35 15.40 -4.03 -16.24
N GLY A 36 16.17 -4.16 -15.15
CA GLY A 36 17.03 -3.11 -14.62
C GLY A 36 16.30 -2.06 -13.78
N LEU A 37 15.01 -2.24 -13.47
CA LEU A 37 14.27 -1.33 -12.59
C LEU A 37 14.88 -1.28 -11.18
N LYS A 38 15.36 -2.41 -10.66
CA LYS A 38 16.11 -2.43 -9.40
C LYS A 38 17.33 -1.49 -9.45
N ASP A 39 18.11 -1.53 -10.52
CA ASP A 39 19.30 -0.68 -10.68
C ASP A 39 18.92 0.80 -10.85
N ALA A 40 17.72 1.07 -11.38
CA ALA A 40 17.13 2.41 -11.43
C ALA A 40 16.56 2.88 -10.07
N GLY A 41 16.55 2.03 -9.04
CA GLY A 41 16.15 2.35 -7.67
C GLY A 41 14.79 1.81 -7.22
N TYR A 42 14.06 1.08 -8.08
CA TYR A 42 12.80 0.45 -7.71
C TYR A 42 13.06 -0.76 -6.82
N GLU A 43 12.84 -0.62 -5.52
CA GLU A 43 13.23 -1.61 -4.51
C GLU A 43 12.05 -2.25 -3.78
N TYR A 44 10.84 -1.68 -3.81
CA TYR A 44 9.68 -2.25 -3.11
C TYR A 44 8.79 -3.09 -4.03
N VAL A 45 8.35 -4.25 -3.55
CA VAL A 45 7.30 -5.08 -4.14
C VAL A 45 6.15 -5.15 -3.12
N VAL A 46 5.10 -4.37 -3.35
CA VAL A 46 3.98 -4.19 -2.42
C VAL A 46 2.78 -4.98 -2.91
N ILE A 47 2.30 -5.92 -2.09
CA ILE A 47 1.02 -6.57 -2.31
C ILE A 47 -0.07 -5.71 -1.68
N ASP A 48 -1.08 -5.38 -2.48
CA ASP A 48 -2.24 -4.60 -2.05
C ASP A 48 -3.33 -5.49 -1.39
N ASP A 49 -4.58 -5.04 -1.37
CA ASP A 49 -5.70 -5.77 -0.79
C ASP A 49 -5.87 -7.20 -1.37
N CYS A 50 -6.73 -7.99 -0.74
CA CYS A 50 -7.14 -9.33 -1.19
C CYS A 50 -6.10 -10.45 -1.05
N TRP A 51 -5.12 -10.29 -0.15
CA TRP A 51 -4.08 -11.31 0.08
C TRP A 51 -4.43 -12.33 1.18
N SER A 52 -5.32 -11.97 2.11
CA SER A 52 -5.65 -12.77 3.29
C SER A 52 -6.89 -13.63 3.10
N VAL A 53 -7.13 -14.56 4.03
CA VAL A 53 -8.41 -15.27 4.13
C VAL A 53 -9.52 -14.24 4.48
N ARG A 54 -10.67 -14.33 3.82
CA ARG A 54 -11.85 -13.52 4.17
C ARG A 54 -12.52 -14.03 5.44
N ASP A 55 -13.10 -13.11 6.20
CA ASP A 55 -14.15 -13.48 7.14
C ASP A 55 -15.38 -14.01 6.37
N GLU A 56 -15.98 -15.08 6.85
CA GLU A 56 -17.29 -15.55 6.40
C GLU A 56 -18.33 -15.18 7.47
N ARG A 57 -19.47 -14.66 7.03
CA ARG A 57 -20.58 -14.24 7.89
C ARG A 57 -21.88 -14.90 7.45
N ASP A 58 -22.76 -15.19 8.41
CA ASP A 58 -24.12 -15.66 8.12
C ASP A 58 -25.01 -14.53 7.57
N GLU A 59 -26.23 -14.86 7.16
CA GLU A 59 -27.23 -13.90 6.65
C GLU A 59 -27.61 -12.81 7.66
N LYS A 60 -27.33 -13.02 8.95
CA LYS A 60 -27.59 -12.07 10.04
C LYS A 60 -26.36 -11.22 10.39
N GLY A 61 -25.25 -11.42 9.68
CA GLY A 61 -23.99 -10.71 9.86
C GLY A 61 -23.08 -11.27 10.96
N ASN A 62 -23.41 -12.40 11.58
CA ASN A 62 -22.58 -13.03 12.60
C ASN A 62 -21.36 -13.70 11.94
N LEU A 63 -20.19 -13.56 12.56
CA LEU A 63 -18.97 -14.21 12.09
C LEU A 63 -19.09 -15.73 12.27
N ILE A 64 -18.97 -16.48 11.17
CA ILE A 64 -19.00 -17.95 11.16
C ILE A 64 -17.63 -18.56 10.89
N LYS A 65 -16.75 -17.83 10.19
CA LYS A 65 -15.34 -18.20 9.99
C LYS A 65 -14.50 -16.94 10.01
N SER A 66 -13.45 -16.93 10.83
CA SER A 66 -12.52 -15.81 10.86
C SER A 66 -11.43 -15.99 9.83
N GLY A 67 -11.04 -14.91 9.16
CA GLY A 67 -9.78 -14.83 8.42
C GLY A 67 -8.56 -14.58 9.32
N ARG A 68 -8.73 -14.71 10.65
CA ARG A 68 -7.68 -14.69 11.66
C ARG A 68 -7.54 -16.06 12.32
N ASP A 69 -6.33 -16.36 12.79
CA ASP A 69 -6.04 -17.58 13.56
C ASP A 69 -6.50 -17.46 15.03
N ALA A 70 -6.24 -18.51 15.82
CA ALA A 70 -6.62 -18.56 17.23
C ALA A 70 -5.91 -17.52 18.12
N ASP A 71 -4.76 -16.99 17.68
CA ASP A 71 -4.03 -15.92 18.35
C ASP A 71 -4.48 -14.53 17.87
N GLY A 72 -5.44 -14.48 16.95
CA GLY A 72 -5.96 -13.25 16.35
C GLY A 72 -5.07 -12.68 15.25
N ARG A 73 -4.09 -13.42 14.71
CA ARG A 73 -3.24 -12.95 13.60
C ARG A 73 -3.96 -13.10 12.27
N LEU A 74 -3.71 -12.17 11.35
CA LEU A 74 -4.15 -12.29 9.95
C LEU A 74 -3.55 -13.54 9.30
N VAL A 75 -4.37 -14.28 8.55
CA VAL A 75 -3.95 -15.50 7.84
C VAL A 75 -3.89 -15.20 6.34
N ALA A 76 -2.75 -15.45 5.72
CA ALA A 76 -2.62 -15.39 4.26
C ALA A 76 -3.49 -16.46 3.61
N ASP A 77 -4.12 -16.13 2.49
CA ASP A 77 -4.90 -17.10 1.73
C ASP A 77 -3.99 -18.25 1.24
N PRO A 78 -4.19 -19.51 1.69
CA PRO A 78 -3.29 -20.61 1.38
C PRO A 78 -3.41 -21.08 -0.08
N GLU A 79 -4.49 -20.74 -0.79
CA GLU A 79 -4.61 -21.03 -2.23
C GLU A 79 -3.79 -20.02 -3.04
N LYS A 80 -3.81 -18.75 -2.62
CA LYS A 80 -3.02 -17.70 -3.28
C LYS A 80 -1.54 -17.75 -2.90
N PHE A 81 -1.24 -18.06 -1.64
CA PHE A 81 0.11 -18.00 -1.07
C PHE A 81 0.43 -19.30 -0.31
N PRO A 82 0.60 -20.42 -1.03
CA PRO A 82 0.77 -21.74 -0.43
C PRO A 82 2.03 -21.88 0.43
N SER A 83 3.07 -21.08 0.18
CA SER A 83 4.29 -21.07 1.01
C SER A 83 4.22 -20.08 2.18
N GLY A 84 3.17 -19.25 2.24
CA GLY A 84 2.98 -18.21 3.23
C GLY A 84 3.83 -16.95 3.00
N MET A 85 3.45 -15.86 3.69
CA MET A 85 4.04 -14.53 3.50
C MET A 85 5.52 -14.47 3.82
N LYS A 86 5.99 -15.21 4.84
CA LYS A 86 7.40 -15.22 5.19
C LYS A 86 8.27 -15.79 4.05
N ALA A 87 7.87 -16.91 3.45
CA ALA A 87 8.62 -17.50 2.35
C ALA A 87 8.65 -16.58 1.12
N LEU A 88 7.55 -15.87 0.86
CA LEU A 88 7.49 -14.86 -0.20
C LEU A 88 8.40 -13.66 0.09
N ALA A 89 8.41 -13.16 1.32
CA ALA A 89 9.32 -12.10 1.74
C ALA A 89 10.79 -12.53 1.59
N ASP A 90 11.14 -13.73 2.08
CA ASP A 90 12.49 -14.30 1.95
C ASP A 90 12.90 -14.39 0.47
N TYR A 91 11.98 -14.78 -0.43
CA TYR A 91 12.23 -14.78 -1.88
C TYR A 91 12.52 -13.39 -2.42
N ILE A 92 11.66 -12.40 -2.11
CA ILE A 92 11.83 -11.00 -2.55
C ILE A 92 13.15 -10.43 -2.03
N HIS A 93 13.49 -10.68 -0.76
CA HIS A 93 14.76 -10.27 -0.15
C HIS A 93 15.96 -10.93 -0.82
N SER A 94 15.86 -12.18 -1.26
CA SER A 94 16.94 -12.86 -1.99
C SER A 94 17.28 -12.19 -3.34
N LYS A 95 16.33 -11.44 -3.91
CA LYS A 95 16.53 -10.62 -5.12
C LYS A 95 17.12 -9.23 -4.80
N GLY A 96 17.31 -8.92 -3.51
CA GLY A 96 17.72 -7.61 -3.02
C GLY A 96 16.62 -6.55 -3.14
N LEU A 97 15.36 -6.98 -3.13
CA LEU A 97 14.17 -6.13 -3.08
C LEU A 97 13.59 -6.14 -1.66
N LYS A 98 12.57 -5.32 -1.42
CA LYS A 98 11.87 -5.14 -0.14
C LYS A 98 10.40 -5.51 -0.29
N PHE A 99 9.84 -6.15 0.72
CA PHE A 99 8.47 -6.67 0.66
C PHE A 99 7.48 -5.71 1.34
N GLY A 100 6.36 -5.41 0.67
CA GLY A 100 5.30 -4.58 1.21
C GLY A 100 3.97 -5.29 1.34
N MET A 101 3.20 -4.90 2.35
CA MET A 101 1.87 -5.41 2.67
C MET A 101 0.83 -4.30 2.77
N TYR A 102 -0.43 -4.72 2.85
CA TYR A 102 -1.59 -3.87 2.92
C TYR A 102 -2.52 -4.27 4.08
N SER A 103 -3.06 -3.27 4.78
CA SER A 103 -4.16 -3.41 5.73
C SER A 103 -4.94 -2.08 5.81
N CYS A 104 -5.89 -1.98 6.73
CA CYS A 104 -6.78 -0.82 6.90
C CYS A 104 -6.95 -0.44 8.38
N ASP A 105 -7.30 0.83 8.63
CA ASP A 105 -7.59 1.39 9.96
C ASP A 105 -9.04 1.16 10.44
N GLY A 106 -9.83 0.49 9.61
CA GLY A 106 -11.14 -0.08 9.94
C GLY A 106 -11.06 -1.58 10.27
N PRO A 107 -12.20 -2.20 10.66
CA PRO A 107 -12.28 -3.63 10.93
C PRO A 107 -12.18 -4.47 9.65
N LEU A 108 -12.44 -3.87 8.49
CA LEU A 108 -12.33 -4.51 7.18
C LEU A 108 -11.51 -3.64 6.23
N THR A 109 -10.82 -4.29 5.29
CA THR A 109 -10.18 -3.63 4.16
C THR A 109 -11.20 -3.08 3.17
N CYS A 110 -10.77 -2.29 2.19
CA CYS A 110 -11.67 -1.76 1.17
C CYS A 110 -12.40 -2.86 0.38
N ALA A 111 -11.73 -3.97 0.08
CA ALA A 111 -12.35 -5.13 -0.55
C ALA A 111 -13.11 -6.04 0.42
N GLY A 112 -13.14 -5.73 1.73
CA GLY A 112 -13.91 -6.47 2.73
C GLY A 112 -13.20 -7.70 3.32
N TYR A 113 -11.87 -7.70 3.37
CA TYR A 113 -11.07 -8.68 4.12
C TYR A 113 -10.84 -8.20 5.56
N PRO A 114 -10.47 -9.06 6.52
CA PRO A 114 -10.11 -8.61 7.86
C PRO A 114 -8.97 -7.59 7.83
N ALA A 115 -9.11 -6.50 8.58
CA ALA A 115 -8.11 -5.44 8.69
C ALA A 115 -7.69 -5.22 10.15
N SER A 116 -6.77 -4.28 10.40
CA SER A 116 -6.00 -4.21 11.65
C SER A 116 -6.60 -3.35 12.76
N TYR A 117 -7.78 -2.75 12.58
CA TYR A 117 -8.40 -1.99 13.67
C TYR A 117 -8.57 -2.85 14.92
N GLN A 118 -8.05 -2.39 16.06
CA GLN A 118 -7.96 -3.09 17.35
C GLN A 118 -6.95 -4.26 17.43
N TYR A 119 -6.31 -4.64 16.33
CA TYR A 119 -5.29 -5.70 16.26
C TYR A 119 -3.90 -5.17 15.88
N GLU A 120 -3.68 -3.86 15.93
CA GLU A 120 -2.53 -3.18 15.32
C GLU A 120 -1.19 -3.72 15.85
N PHE A 121 -1.07 -3.97 17.16
CA PHE A 121 0.15 -4.53 17.76
C PHE A 121 0.39 -5.99 17.39
N ILE A 122 -0.67 -6.79 17.25
CA ILE A 122 -0.58 -8.18 16.83
C ILE A 122 -0.17 -8.24 15.36
N ASP A 123 -0.83 -7.44 14.51
CA ASP A 123 -0.60 -7.41 13.08
C ASP A 123 0.77 -6.83 12.75
N ALA A 124 1.19 -5.73 13.38
CA ALA A 124 2.53 -5.17 13.19
C ALA A 124 3.63 -6.15 13.57
N LYS A 125 3.47 -6.89 14.68
CA LYS A 125 4.40 -7.95 15.07
C LYS A 125 4.41 -9.09 14.04
N THR A 126 3.24 -9.50 13.56
CA THR A 126 3.10 -10.55 12.53
C THR A 126 3.79 -10.15 11.23
N PHE A 127 3.59 -8.91 10.77
CA PHE A 127 4.27 -8.36 9.60
C PHE A 127 5.79 -8.34 9.77
N ALA A 128 6.28 -7.95 10.95
CA ALA A 128 7.71 -8.00 11.26
C ALA A 128 8.27 -9.44 11.26
N GLU A 129 7.55 -10.41 11.83
CA GLU A 129 7.89 -11.84 11.82
C GLU A 129 7.95 -12.42 10.40
N TRP A 130 7.08 -11.94 9.50
CA TRP A 130 7.12 -12.29 8.08
C TRP A 130 8.21 -11.58 7.29
N GLY A 131 8.88 -10.56 7.84
CA GLY A 131 9.92 -9.81 7.14
C GLY A 131 9.41 -8.66 6.27
N VAL A 132 8.22 -8.13 6.54
CA VAL A 132 7.66 -6.98 5.81
C VAL A 132 8.52 -5.74 6.04
N ASP A 133 8.70 -4.94 4.99
CA ASP A 133 9.49 -3.69 4.98
C ASP A 133 8.62 -2.44 4.74
N TYR A 134 7.38 -2.63 4.29
CA TYR A 134 6.46 -1.56 3.93
C TYR A 134 5.01 -1.94 4.27
N LEU A 135 4.24 -1.05 4.87
CA LEU A 135 2.82 -1.20 5.10
C LEU A 135 2.04 -0.04 4.46
N LYS A 136 1.18 -0.34 3.49
CA LYS A 136 0.06 0.53 3.07
C LYS A 136 -1.09 0.34 4.04
N TYR A 137 -1.62 1.44 4.56
CA TYR A 137 -2.63 1.42 5.62
C TYR A 137 -3.83 2.30 5.27
N ASP A 138 -4.87 1.65 4.78
CA ASP A 138 -6.06 2.26 4.18
C ASP A 138 -7.07 2.78 5.21
N ASN A 139 -8.15 3.40 4.74
CA ASN A 139 -9.11 4.14 5.57
C ASN A 139 -10.59 3.71 5.35
N CYS A 140 -10.82 2.56 4.72
CA CYS A 140 -12.15 1.95 4.57
C CYS A 140 -12.70 1.39 5.88
N TYR A 141 -14.04 1.38 6.00
CA TYR A 141 -14.77 0.93 7.20
C TYR A 141 -14.30 1.60 8.50
N LYS A 142 -13.65 2.76 8.40
CA LYS A 142 -13.10 3.52 9.53
C LYS A 142 -14.17 3.77 10.60
N PRO A 143 -13.89 3.47 11.88
CA PRO A 143 -14.81 3.78 12.98
C PRO A 143 -14.95 5.29 13.17
N ASN A 144 -15.92 5.72 13.98
CA ASN A 144 -16.07 7.13 14.39
C ASN A 144 -14.98 7.55 15.40
N VAL A 145 -13.72 7.50 14.97
CA VAL A 145 -12.52 7.89 15.71
C VAL A 145 -11.71 8.81 14.77
N PRO A 146 -11.12 9.92 15.26
CA PRO A 146 -10.29 10.78 14.42
C PRO A 146 -9.14 10.01 13.77
N GLY A 147 -8.90 10.22 12.47
CA GLY A 147 -7.85 9.49 11.72
C GLY A 147 -6.47 9.63 12.36
N ARG A 148 -6.16 10.81 12.91
CA ARG A 148 -4.93 11.07 13.66
C ARG A 148 -4.65 10.04 14.75
N ASN A 149 -5.69 9.59 15.47
CA ASN A 149 -5.53 8.61 16.54
C ASN A 149 -5.29 7.21 15.99
N LEU A 150 -6.00 6.84 14.93
CA LEU A 150 -5.89 5.52 14.28
C LEU A 150 -4.51 5.32 13.65
N TYR A 151 -4.05 6.28 12.84
CA TYR A 151 -2.72 6.25 12.23
C TYR A 151 -1.59 6.31 13.27
N ASN A 152 -1.76 7.08 14.35
CA ASN A 152 -0.78 7.10 15.44
C ASN A 152 -0.70 5.74 16.15
N ARG A 153 -1.82 5.06 16.35
CA ARG A 153 -1.86 3.72 16.96
C ARG A 153 -1.09 2.70 16.13
N MET A 154 -1.33 2.65 14.81
CA MET A 154 -0.56 1.76 13.93
C MET A 154 0.93 2.17 13.86
N SER A 155 1.26 3.46 13.83
CA SER A 155 2.67 3.89 13.86
C SER A 155 3.40 3.42 15.13
N MET A 156 2.75 3.51 16.29
CA MET A 156 3.31 2.98 17.54
C MET A 156 3.50 1.47 17.49
N ALA A 157 2.53 0.73 16.95
CA ALA A 157 2.62 -0.71 16.78
C ALA A 157 3.78 -1.12 15.87
N LEU A 158 3.96 -0.46 14.73
CA LEU A 158 5.08 -0.69 13.82
C LEU A 158 6.43 -0.41 14.49
N LYS A 159 6.55 0.69 15.24
CA LYS A 159 7.77 1.02 16.00
C LYS A 159 8.08 -0.01 17.08
N ALA A 160 7.05 -0.61 17.69
CA ALA A 160 7.20 -1.64 18.71
C ALA A 160 7.46 -3.05 18.14
N SER A 161 7.29 -3.25 16.83
CA SER A 161 7.38 -4.57 16.18
C SER A 161 8.79 -5.18 16.17
N GLY A 162 9.83 -4.37 16.34
CA GLY A 162 11.23 -4.79 16.28
C GLY A 162 11.83 -4.79 14.86
N ARG A 163 11.06 -4.39 13.84
CA ARG A 163 11.54 -4.20 12.46
C ARG A 163 11.22 -2.79 11.97
N ASP A 164 12.14 -2.20 11.21
CA ASP A 164 11.90 -0.93 10.52
C ASP A 164 10.97 -1.17 9.32
N ILE A 165 9.71 -0.71 9.43
CA ILE A 165 8.67 -0.85 8.40
C ILE A 165 8.25 0.54 7.93
N VAL A 166 8.36 0.80 6.62
CA VAL A 166 7.85 2.03 6.00
C VAL A 166 6.33 2.08 6.17
N PHE A 167 5.80 3.25 6.54
CA PHE A 167 4.39 3.40 6.92
C PHE A 167 3.72 4.38 5.97
N SER A 168 2.92 3.85 5.06
CA SER A 168 2.21 4.56 4.02
C SER A 168 0.75 4.73 4.41
N ALA A 169 0.39 5.94 4.87
CA ALA A 169 -0.97 6.25 5.29
C ALA A 169 -1.87 6.50 4.06
N CYS A 170 -2.94 5.74 3.91
CA CYS A 170 -3.87 5.86 2.78
C CYS A 170 -5.24 6.29 3.28
N ASN A 171 -5.47 7.61 3.41
CA ASN A 171 -6.78 8.15 3.81
C ASN A 171 -7.37 9.12 2.78
N TRP A 172 -6.88 9.05 1.54
CA TRP A 172 -7.37 9.82 0.40
C TRP A 172 -7.35 11.35 0.55
N GLY A 173 -6.48 11.89 1.41
CA GLY A 173 -6.47 13.32 1.72
C GLY A 173 -7.53 13.76 2.74
N ALA A 174 -8.25 12.82 3.38
CA ALA A 174 -9.31 13.12 4.33
C ALA A 174 -8.77 13.80 5.60
N GLU A 175 -9.65 14.54 6.29
CA GLU A 175 -9.35 15.20 7.56
C GLU A 175 -8.15 16.16 7.49
N ALA A 176 -7.90 16.78 6.33
CA ALA A 176 -6.72 17.64 6.07
C ALA A 176 -5.41 16.97 6.52
N VAL A 177 -5.23 15.72 6.11
CA VAL A 177 -4.17 14.80 6.54
C VAL A 177 -2.77 15.43 6.54
N GLU A 178 -2.48 16.31 5.57
CA GLU A 178 -1.22 17.01 5.42
C GLU A 178 -0.83 17.81 6.68
N THR A 179 -1.81 18.27 7.45
CA THR A 179 -1.60 19.11 8.63
C THR A 179 -1.14 18.35 9.88
N TRP A 180 -1.31 17.02 9.91
CA TRP A 180 -1.06 16.23 11.13
C TRP A 180 -0.34 14.90 10.93
N ILE A 181 -0.38 14.28 9.75
CA ILE A 181 0.09 12.90 9.55
C ILE A 181 1.59 12.73 9.79
N ARG A 182 2.40 13.73 9.45
CA ARG A 182 3.84 13.73 9.76
C ARG A 182 4.11 13.52 11.25
N SER A 183 3.25 14.07 12.13
CA SER A 183 3.40 13.93 13.58
C SER A 183 3.09 12.53 14.12
N THR A 184 2.37 11.70 13.37
CA THR A 184 2.09 10.32 13.78
C THR A 184 3.31 9.41 13.57
N GLY A 185 4.21 9.80 12.67
CA GLY A 185 5.36 8.99 12.25
C GLY A 185 5.11 8.16 11.00
N ALA A 186 4.10 8.50 10.19
CA ALA A 186 3.99 8.00 8.83
C ALA A 186 5.12 8.55 7.95
N HIS A 187 5.57 7.73 7.01
CA HIS A 187 6.68 8.01 6.11
C HIS A 187 6.21 8.60 4.77
N LEU A 188 4.96 8.35 4.41
CA LEU A 188 4.26 8.96 3.29
C LEU A 188 2.75 8.88 3.53
N TYR A 189 1.99 9.71 2.82
CA TYR A 189 0.54 9.76 2.97
C TYR A 189 -0.19 10.14 1.68
N ARG A 190 -1.27 9.42 1.37
CA ARG A 190 -2.15 9.72 0.24
C ARG A 190 -2.83 11.07 0.47
N SER A 191 -2.54 12.04 -0.39
CA SER A 191 -3.10 13.40 -0.31
C SER A 191 -4.29 13.60 -1.27
N THR A 192 -4.66 12.56 -2.02
CA THR A 192 -5.70 12.56 -3.06
C THR A 192 -6.56 11.30 -3.02
N GLY A 193 -7.73 11.35 -3.66
CA GLY A 193 -8.48 10.14 -4.05
C GLY A 193 -7.71 9.27 -5.04
N ASP A 194 -8.29 8.11 -5.38
CA ASP A 194 -7.64 7.11 -6.21
C ASP A 194 -7.48 7.55 -7.68
N ILE A 195 -6.34 7.20 -8.26
CA ILE A 195 -6.03 7.42 -9.66
C ILE A 195 -6.75 6.39 -10.54
N ASN A 196 -7.11 6.82 -11.75
CA ASN A 196 -7.57 5.94 -12.81
C ASN A 196 -6.70 6.15 -14.05
N ASP A 197 -6.60 5.14 -14.91
CA ASP A 197 -5.82 5.20 -16.15
C ASP A 197 -6.47 6.12 -17.21
N SER A 198 -6.39 7.43 -16.98
CA SER A 198 -6.84 8.50 -17.90
C SER A 198 -6.07 9.80 -17.69
N PHE A 199 -5.98 10.59 -18.76
CA PHE A 199 -5.43 11.94 -18.70
C PHE A 199 -6.13 12.84 -17.67
N GLY A 200 -7.46 12.79 -17.63
CA GLY A 200 -8.26 13.59 -16.71
C GLY A 200 -7.90 13.31 -15.25
N SER A 201 -7.76 12.04 -14.88
CA SER A 201 -7.43 11.64 -13.51
C SER A 201 -6.06 12.20 -13.08
N PHE A 202 -4.97 11.87 -13.78
CA PHE A 202 -3.65 12.31 -13.31
C PHE A 202 -3.48 13.84 -13.37
N ARG A 203 -4.13 14.52 -14.33
CA ARG A 203 -4.19 16.00 -14.39
C ARG A 203 -4.85 16.58 -13.15
N ASP A 204 -6.01 16.05 -12.76
CA ASP A 204 -6.78 16.59 -11.64
C ASP A 204 -6.08 16.30 -10.31
N LEU A 205 -5.45 15.13 -10.17
CA LEU A 205 -4.60 14.82 -9.02
C LEU A 205 -3.41 15.79 -8.93
N THR A 206 -2.73 16.06 -10.05
CA THR A 206 -1.62 17.02 -10.11
C THR A 206 -2.07 18.42 -9.65
N ASN A 207 -3.17 18.92 -10.19
CA ASN A 207 -3.69 20.26 -9.86
C ASN A 207 -4.06 20.39 -8.38
N SER A 208 -4.56 19.31 -7.77
CA SER A 208 -4.90 19.30 -6.35
C SER A 208 -3.71 19.51 -5.40
N GLN A 209 -2.47 19.32 -5.89
CA GLN A 209 -1.26 19.44 -5.07
C GLN A 209 -0.69 20.84 -4.95
N LEU A 210 -1.16 21.81 -5.74
CA LEU A 210 -0.60 23.16 -5.76
C LEU A 210 -0.54 23.80 -4.35
N ALA A 211 -1.58 23.60 -3.54
CA ALA A 211 -1.63 24.10 -2.15
C ALA A 211 -0.97 23.15 -1.13
N LYS A 212 -0.70 21.89 -1.50
CA LYS A 212 -0.20 20.84 -0.60
C LYS A 212 1.30 20.58 -0.77
N TRP A 213 1.93 21.17 -1.78
CA TRP A 213 3.36 21.05 -2.07
C TRP A 213 4.27 21.24 -0.84
N PRO A 214 4.07 22.27 0.01
CA PRO A 214 4.97 22.53 1.13
C PRO A 214 4.95 21.47 2.25
N TYR A 215 3.99 20.54 2.23
CA TYR A 215 3.85 19.50 3.25
C TYR A 215 4.69 18.24 2.95
N SER A 216 5.22 18.12 1.73
CA SER A 216 6.13 17.04 1.33
C SER A 216 7.58 17.42 1.68
N ALA A 217 8.23 16.59 2.48
CA ALA A 217 9.64 16.78 2.83
C ALA A 217 10.23 15.47 3.39
N THR A 218 11.56 15.40 3.48
CA THR A 218 12.27 14.26 4.07
C THR A 218 11.60 13.73 5.33
N GLY A 219 11.43 12.40 5.39
CA GLY A 219 10.77 11.69 6.47
C GLY A 219 9.23 11.60 6.39
N CYS A 220 8.55 12.39 5.53
CA CYS A 220 7.12 12.23 5.26
C CYS A 220 6.76 12.86 3.90
N TYR A 221 6.48 12.04 2.89
CA TYR A 221 6.22 12.50 1.53
C TYR A 221 4.73 12.52 1.19
N ASN A 222 4.31 13.49 0.38
CA ASN A 222 2.99 13.46 -0.24
C ASN A 222 2.95 12.31 -1.24
N ASP A 223 1.95 11.45 -1.13
CA ASP A 223 1.64 10.40 -2.08
C ASP A 223 0.41 10.83 -2.89
N ILE A 224 0.58 10.98 -4.21
CA ILE A 224 -0.50 11.30 -5.16
C ILE A 224 -1.00 10.09 -5.93
N ASP A 225 -0.85 8.93 -5.32
CA ASP A 225 -1.25 7.61 -5.79
C ASP A 225 -0.31 7.01 -6.83
N MET A 226 -0.53 5.72 -7.08
CA MET A 226 0.32 4.83 -7.87
C MET A 226 0.45 5.25 -9.34
N LEU A 227 1.57 4.89 -9.98
CA LEU A 227 1.75 5.10 -11.41
C LEU A 227 0.77 4.26 -12.24
N ILE A 228 0.31 4.83 -13.36
CA ILE A 228 -0.54 4.17 -14.38
C ILE A 228 0.23 3.90 -15.69
N CYS A 229 1.54 4.14 -15.72
CA CYS A 229 2.37 4.05 -16.91
C CYS A 229 2.25 2.68 -17.61
N GLY A 230 1.92 2.70 -18.90
CA GLY A 230 1.92 1.49 -19.75
C GLY A 230 0.70 0.58 -19.57
N MET A 231 -0.36 1.05 -18.91
CA MET A 231 -1.60 0.29 -18.73
C MET A 231 -2.44 0.19 -20.03
N TYR A 232 -2.42 1.22 -20.87
CA TYR A 232 -3.14 1.30 -22.15
C TYR A 232 -4.62 0.89 -22.05
N GLY A 233 -5.31 1.32 -20.99
CA GLY A 233 -6.72 0.99 -20.77
C GLY A 233 -6.95 -0.46 -20.36
N LYS A 234 -5.96 -1.13 -19.74
CA LYS A 234 -6.05 -2.50 -19.22
C LYS A 234 -5.69 -2.56 -17.74
N GLY A 235 -6.33 -3.49 -17.04
CA GLY A 235 -6.11 -3.70 -15.60
C GLY A 235 -7.29 -3.25 -14.75
N ASN A 236 -7.08 -3.20 -13.44
CA ASN A 236 -8.11 -2.96 -12.45
C ASN A 236 -8.62 -1.51 -12.42
N VAL A 237 -7.72 -0.52 -12.58
CA VAL A 237 -8.07 0.92 -12.59
C VAL A 237 -8.20 1.49 -14.00
N ALA A 238 -8.37 0.62 -14.99
CA ALA A 238 -8.45 0.99 -16.38
C ALA A 238 -9.75 1.74 -16.70
N VAL A 239 -9.63 2.84 -17.44
CA VAL A 239 -10.76 3.58 -17.99
C VAL A 239 -10.57 3.82 -19.48
N SER A 240 -10.16 5.02 -19.91
CA SER A 240 -9.87 5.32 -21.32
C SER A 240 -8.48 4.90 -21.80
N GLY A 241 -7.54 4.70 -20.87
CA GLY A 241 -6.11 4.64 -21.19
C GLY A 241 -5.52 6.03 -21.44
N CYS A 242 -4.20 6.06 -21.59
CA CYS A 242 -3.44 7.23 -22.01
C CYS A 242 -2.55 6.89 -23.22
N THR A 243 -2.12 7.92 -23.93
CA THR A 243 -1.08 7.85 -24.96
C THR A 243 0.33 7.76 -24.32
N ASP A 244 1.33 7.35 -25.09
CA ASP A 244 2.73 7.33 -24.63
C ASP A 244 3.22 8.71 -24.14
N LEU A 245 2.77 9.79 -24.79
CA LEU A 245 3.12 11.15 -24.39
C LEU A 245 2.51 11.48 -23.02
N GLU A 246 1.27 11.10 -22.79
CA GLU A 246 0.58 11.32 -21.52
C GLU A 246 1.18 10.47 -20.41
N TYR A 247 1.56 9.20 -20.66
CA TYR A 247 2.27 8.38 -19.68
C TYR A 247 3.64 8.95 -19.32
N ARG A 248 4.40 9.44 -20.30
CA ARG A 248 5.68 10.12 -20.04
C ARG A 248 5.48 11.40 -19.23
N THR A 249 4.41 12.14 -19.52
CA THR A 249 4.05 13.37 -18.80
C THR A 249 3.68 13.06 -17.35
N HIS A 250 2.82 12.07 -17.12
CA HIS A 250 2.45 11.58 -15.80
C HIS A 250 3.69 11.16 -14.98
N PHE A 251 4.56 10.33 -15.55
CA PHE A 251 5.80 9.89 -14.89
C PHE A 251 6.72 11.07 -14.51
N ALA A 252 6.90 12.02 -15.44
CA ALA A 252 7.74 13.19 -15.21
C ALA A 252 7.16 14.09 -14.10
N ILE A 253 5.83 14.30 -14.09
CA ILE A 253 5.16 15.07 -13.05
C ILE A 253 5.32 14.39 -11.69
N TRP A 254 5.07 13.07 -11.58
CA TRP A 254 5.24 12.34 -10.32
C TRP A 254 6.68 12.45 -9.80
N SER A 255 7.66 12.31 -10.70
CA SER A 255 9.08 12.44 -10.36
C SER A 255 9.44 13.84 -9.85
N VAL A 256 8.99 14.89 -10.55
CA VAL A 256 9.21 16.29 -10.13
C VAL A 256 8.49 16.58 -8.82
N LEU A 257 7.30 15.99 -8.64
CA LEU A 257 6.52 16.18 -7.44
C LEU A 257 7.09 15.44 -6.21
N GLY A 258 8.11 14.60 -6.39
CA GLY A 258 8.77 13.88 -5.30
C GLY A 258 7.79 13.01 -4.50
N THR A 259 6.83 12.40 -5.19
CA THR A 259 5.95 11.36 -4.64
C THR A 259 6.61 9.99 -4.75
N ALA A 260 6.02 8.96 -4.12
CA ALA A 260 6.39 7.58 -4.38
C ALA A 260 6.20 7.23 -5.87
N LEU A 261 7.08 6.39 -6.42
CA LEU A 261 7.07 5.94 -7.81
C LEU A 261 6.87 4.43 -7.91
#